data_AF-A0A0G1M2R5-F1
#
_entry.id   AF-A0A0G1M2R5-F1
#
_cell.length_a   1.000
_cell.length_b   1.000
_cell.length_c   1.000
_cell.angle_alpha   90.00
_cell.angle_beta   90.00
_cell.angle_gamma   90.00
#
_symmetry.space_group_name_H-M   'P 1'
#
loop_
_entity.id
_entity.type
_entity.pdbx_description
1 polymer ?
#
loop_
_entity_poly.entity_id
_entity_poly.type
_entity_poly.pdbx_seq_one_letter_code
_entity_poly.pdbx_strand_id
1 'polypeptide(L)'
;MTNLEIFEFCKSKPEKHFDQFYFFVDKDKNLAEHIEKIKRIKEKLITLKEILKRSNTEKLAEQIFEDLSIELINGGSYSEFACFANACDTSINKVSRNKKLLRELTELYLQKREIIEIVPAEWVQAIIDKGASRRKGKSGEDKLSKILLQNGFSGTKTIKDFIEANKTFADFTGGESGDFSPVGVYKNFGVKFGKKTQGKKLDLIIKKDGQIYFLEAKHLKVGGGVQDKQIIEIINLLNFKTGKENHHTVSFLDGIYSNALLSIGVGSRSRKLKNKIQKQYVDVIKSLKNNPGNFWLNTAGFEKFFL
;
A
#
# COMPACT_ATOMS: atom_id res chain seq x y z
N MET A 1 7.99 -2.70 -30.51
CA MET A 1 6.59 -2.53 -30.11
C MET A 1 6.41 -1.11 -29.62
N THR A 2 5.46 -0.38 -30.19
CA THR A 2 5.14 0.99 -29.76
C THR A 2 4.38 0.98 -28.44
N ASN A 3 4.33 2.12 -27.76
CA ASN A 3 3.57 2.24 -26.52
C ASN A 3 2.05 2.04 -26.71
N LEU A 4 1.50 2.39 -27.87
CA LEU A 4 0.09 2.17 -28.21
C LEU A 4 -0.19 0.70 -28.53
N GLU A 5 0.73 0.00 -29.21
CA GLU A 5 0.60 -1.44 -29.46
C GLU A 5 0.56 -2.25 -28.16
N ILE A 6 1.44 -1.94 -27.20
CA ILE A 6 1.41 -2.62 -25.90
C ILE A 6 0.17 -2.24 -25.07
N PHE A 7 -0.33 -1.01 -25.20
CA PHE A 7 -1.57 -0.58 -24.55
C PHE A 7 -2.78 -1.37 -25.04
N GLU A 8 -2.93 -1.56 -26.35
CA GLU A 8 -3.98 -2.41 -26.91
C GLU A 8 -3.82 -3.87 -26.50
N PHE A 9 -2.57 -4.36 -26.39
CA PHE A 9 -2.32 -5.68 -25.83
C PHE A 9 -2.82 -5.79 -24.38
N CYS A 10 -2.54 -4.79 -23.52
CA CYS A 10 -3.05 -4.76 -22.14
C CYS A 10 -4.58 -4.86 -22.11
N LYS A 11 -5.26 -4.10 -22.97
CA LYS A 11 -6.73 -4.11 -23.07
C LYS A 11 -7.28 -5.49 -23.45
N SER A 12 -6.58 -6.24 -24.31
CA SER A 12 -6.96 -7.60 -24.70
C SER A 12 -6.72 -8.67 -23.62
N LYS A 13 -6.00 -8.33 -22.56
CA LYS A 13 -5.59 -9.25 -21.48
C LYS A 13 -5.95 -8.65 -20.11
N PRO A 14 -7.23 -8.71 -19.70
CA PRO A 14 -7.67 -8.15 -18.43
C PRO A 14 -7.02 -8.84 -17.23
N GLU A 15 -6.87 -8.07 -16.15
CA GLU A 15 -6.46 -8.54 -14.83
C GLU A 15 -7.43 -9.59 -14.27
N LYS A 16 -6.87 -10.52 -13.50
CA LYS A 16 -7.67 -11.52 -12.78
C LYS A 16 -8.44 -10.84 -11.64
N HIS A 17 -9.64 -11.34 -11.36
CA HIS A 17 -10.42 -10.90 -10.19
C HIS A 17 -9.72 -11.24 -8.87
N PHE A 18 -9.04 -12.39 -8.88
CA PHE A 18 -8.34 -12.96 -7.75
C PHE A 18 -6.89 -13.17 -8.15
N ASP A 19 -6.02 -12.39 -7.51
CA ASP A 19 -4.59 -12.51 -7.68
C ASP A 19 -3.96 -12.87 -6.33
N GLN A 20 -3.33 -14.05 -6.31
CA GLN A 20 -2.73 -14.66 -5.13
C GLN A 20 -1.56 -13.84 -4.58
N PHE A 21 -0.91 -12.99 -5.39
CA PHE A 21 0.12 -12.06 -4.88
C PHE A 21 -0.42 -11.09 -3.82
N TYR A 22 -1.72 -10.86 -3.78
CA TYR A 22 -2.37 -9.96 -2.83
C TYR A 22 -3.18 -10.71 -1.77
N PHE A 23 -3.01 -12.03 -1.65
CA PHE A 23 -3.69 -12.86 -0.69
C PHE A 23 -2.84 -12.99 0.57
N PHE A 24 -3.42 -12.58 1.69
CA PHE A 24 -2.87 -12.75 3.03
C PHE A 24 -3.92 -13.50 3.83
N VAL A 25 -4.16 -14.75 3.43
CA VAL A 25 -5.28 -15.58 3.93
C VAL A 25 -4.81 -16.65 4.92
N ASP A 26 -3.50 -16.85 5.02
CA ASP A 26 -2.94 -17.77 5.99
C ASP A 26 -3.11 -17.23 7.41
N LYS A 27 -3.34 -18.14 8.35
CA LYS A 27 -3.41 -17.80 9.77
C LYS A 27 -2.11 -17.12 10.20
N ASP A 28 -2.24 -16.09 11.05
CA ASP A 28 -1.07 -15.41 11.58
C ASP A 28 -0.24 -16.38 12.42
N LYS A 29 1.08 -16.40 12.19
CA LYS A 29 2.00 -17.30 12.90
C LYS A 29 2.03 -17.04 14.40
N ASN A 30 1.72 -15.81 14.81
CA ASN A 30 1.72 -15.34 16.19
C ASN A 30 0.28 -15.20 16.74
N LEU A 31 -0.72 -15.82 16.11
CA LEU A 31 -2.13 -15.70 16.50
C LEU A 31 -2.35 -16.08 17.97
N ALA A 32 -1.72 -17.15 18.46
CA ALA A 32 -1.82 -17.56 19.86
C ALA A 32 -1.28 -16.50 20.83
N GLU A 33 -0.16 -15.86 20.49
CA GLU A 33 0.42 -14.78 21.29
C GLU A 33 -0.51 -13.55 21.33
N HIS A 34 -1.14 -13.22 20.19
CA HIS A 34 -2.12 -12.15 20.12
C HIS A 34 -3.35 -12.43 20.99
N ILE A 35 -3.85 -13.67 20.99
CA ILE A 35 -4.98 -14.09 21.83
C ILE A 35 -4.64 -13.90 23.31
N GLU A 36 -3.48 -14.37 23.77
CA GLU A 36 -3.07 -14.24 25.17
C GLU A 36 -2.91 -12.77 25.59
N LYS A 37 -2.35 -11.93 24.72
CA LYS A 37 -2.27 -10.48 24.95
C LYS A 37 -3.66 -9.84 25.08
N ILE A 38 -4.60 -10.21 24.22
CA ILE A 38 -5.96 -9.67 24.27
C ILE A 38 -6.69 -10.12 25.53
N LYS A 39 -6.49 -11.36 26.00
CA LYS A 39 -7.03 -11.83 27.29
C LYS A 39 -6.55 -10.95 28.44
N ARG A 40 -5.25 -10.67 28.53
CA ARG A 40 -4.71 -9.77 29.57
C ARG A 40 -5.27 -8.36 29.48
N ILE A 41 -5.41 -7.80 28.28
CA ILE A 41 -6.05 -6.50 28.09
C ILE A 41 -7.50 -6.52 28.62
N LYS A 42 -8.28 -7.57 28.28
CA LYS A 42 -9.66 -7.71 28.75
C LYS A 42 -9.74 -7.85 30.26
N GLU A 43 -8.87 -8.66 30.88
CA GLU A 43 -8.78 -8.79 32.33
C GLU A 43 -8.56 -7.44 33.02
N LYS A 44 -7.64 -6.61 32.50
CA LYS A 44 -7.40 -5.26 33.05
C LYS A 44 -8.61 -4.35 32.85
N LEU A 45 -9.26 -4.39 31.68
CA LEU A 45 -10.46 -3.60 31.41
C LEU A 45 -11.65 -3.99 32.31
N ILE A 46 -11.86 -5.29 32.53
CA ILE A 46 -12.89 -5.82 33.45
C ILE A 46 -12.57 -5.38 34.88
N THR A 47 -11.31 -5.50 35.29
CA THR A 47 -10.84 -5.06 36.60
C THR A 47 -11.10 -3.56 36.81
N LEU A 48 -10.78 -2.71 35.83
CA LEU A 48 -11.09 -1.28 35.86
C LEU A 48 -12.60 -1.02 35.93
N LYS A 49 -13.41 -1.78 35.19
CA LYS A 49 -14.87 -1.65 35.22
C LYS A 49 -15.44 -1.85 36.63
N GLU A 50 -14.88 -2.77 37.40
CA GLU A 50 -15.33 -3.03 38.77
C GLU A 50 -14.73 -2.06 39.79
N ILE A 51 -13.47 -1.67 39.61
CA ILE A 51 -12.77 -0.75 40.52
C ILE A 51 -13.34 0.67 40.45
N LEU A 52 -13.62 1.17 39.24
CA LEU A 52 -14.13 2.53 39.01
C LEU A 52 -15.55 2.76 39.59
N LYS A 53 -16.27 1.69 39.97
CA LYS A 53 -17.57 1.78 40.66
C LYS A 53 -17.43 2.00 42.17
N ARG A 54 -16.23 1.87 42.74
CA ARG A 54 -15.99 1.86 44.19
C ARG A 54 -15.30 3.16 44.61
N SER A 55 -15.62 3.64 45.81
CA SER A 55 -14.89 4.75 46.43
C SER A 55 -13.51 4.30 46.95
N ASN A 56 -12.55 5.23 47.02
CA ASN A 56 -11.20 5.03 47.61
C ASN A 56 -10.29 4.02 46.91
N THR A 57 -10.48 3.78 45.61
CA THR A 57 -9.67 2.83 44.83
C THR A 57 -8.69 3.50 43.85
N GLU A 58 -8.51 4.82 43.94
CA GLU A 58 -7.74 5.62 42.97
C GLU A 58 -6.32 5.07 42.73
N LYS A 59 -5.56 4.80 43.80
CA LYS A 59 -4.20 4.27 43.69
C LYS A 59 -4.14 2.91 42.99
N LEU A 60 -5.13 2.04 43.24
CA LEU A 60 -5.23 0.75 42.58
C LEU A 60 -5.61 0.91 41.10
N ALA A 61 -6.56 1.81 40.80
CA ALA A 61 -6.93 2.12 39.42
C ALA A 61 -5.73 2.63 38.62
N GLU A 62 -4.90 3.50 39.21
CA GLU A 62 -3.67 3.98 38.58
C GLU A 62 -2.71 2.86 38.22
N GLN A 63 -2.48 1.90 39.13
CA GLN A 63 -1.63 0.73 38.85
C GLN A 63 -2.19 -0.12 37.71
N ILE A 64 -3.50 -0.35 37.69
CA ILE A 64 -4.12 -1.12 36.61
C ILE A 64 -4.07 -0.37 35.26
N PHE A 65 -4.17 0.96 35.26
CA PHE A 65 -3.96 1.76 34.06
C PHE A 65 -2.52 1.70 33.53
N GLU A 66 -1.53 1.65 34.42
CA GLU A 66 -0.12 1.45 34.05
C GLU A 66 0.11 0.07 33.43
N ASP A 67 -0.43 -0.99 34.05
CA ASP A 67 -0.40 -2.34 33.48
C ASP A 67 -1.07 -2.40 32.10
N LEU A 68 -2.24 -1.79 31.96
CA LEU A 68 -2.98 -1.73 30.71
C LEU A 68 -2.16 -1.00 29.63
N SER A 69 -1.51 0.11 29.98
CA SER A 69 -0.61 0.83 29.07
C SER A 69 0.50 -0.09 28.52
N ILE A 70 1.14 -0.88 29.39
CA ILE A 70 2.23 -1.81 29.02
C ILE A 70 1.73 -2.90 28.05
N GLU A 71 0.59 -3.54 28.35
CA GLU A 71 0.02 -4.57 27.47
C GLU A 71 -0.36 -3.99 26.09
N LEU A 72 -0.89 -2.77 26.07
CA LEU A 72 -1.26 -2.10 24.82
C LEU A 72 -0.05 -1.74 23.95
N ILE A 73 1.07 -1.29 24.55
CA ILE A 73 2.33 -1.04 23.85
C ILE A 73 2.87 -2.32 23.21
N ASN A 74 2.78 -3.45 23.92
CA ASN A 74 3.43 -4.71 23.54
C ASN A 74 2.59 -5.61 22.62
N GLY A 75 1.45 -5.13 22.08
CA GLY A 75 0.70 -5.89 21.08
C GLY A 75 -0.81 -5.69 21.08
N GLY A 76 -1.33 -4.61 21.67
CA GLY A 76 -2.76 -4.32 21.72
C GLY A 76 -3.39 -3.98 20.36
N SER A 77 -2.61 -3.84 19.29
CA SER A 77 -3.04 -3.39 17.95
C SER A 77 -4.17 -4.22 17.32
N TYR A 78 -4.31 -5.49 17.72
CA TYR A 78 -5.33 -6.41 17.20
C TYR A 78 -6.49 -6.65 18.18
N SER A 79 -6.60 -5.85 19.25
CA SER A 79 -7.70 -5.93 20.21
C SER A 79 -8.94 -5.16 19.75
N GLU A 80 -10.10 -5.51 20.30
CA GLU A 80 -11.35 -4.76 20.15
C GLU A 80 -11.21 -3.34 20.73
N PHE A 81 -10.41 -3.17 21.78
CA PHE A 81 -10.10 -1.87 22.38
C PHE A 81 -9.31 -0.97 21.42
N ALA A 82 -8.32 -1.50 20.71
CA ALA A 82 -7.61 -0.76 19.66
C ALA A 82 -8.53 -0.43 18.47
N CYS A 83 -9.46 -1.32 18.13
CA CYS A 83 -10.48 -1.03 17.11
C CYS A 83 -11.39 0.13 17.56
N PHE A 84 -11.75 0.20 18.84
CA PHE A 84 -12.51 1.31 19.41
C PHE A 84 -11.73 2.62 19.40
N ALA A 85 -10.44 2.59 19.76
CA ALA A 85 -9.56 3.74 19.65
C ALA A 85 -9.59 4.34 18.22
N ASN A 86 -9.51 3.48 17.20
CA ASN A 86 -9.60 3.91 15.80
C ASN A 86 -10.98 4.50 15.45
N ALA A 87 -12.07 3.99 16.05
CA ALA A 87 -13.41 4.54 15.87
C ALA A 87 -13.59 5.90 16.55
N CYS A 88 -12.75 6.22 17.55
CA CYS A 88 -12.69 7.51 18.24
C CYS A 88 -11.63 8.46 17.64
N ASP A 89 -11.23 8.26 16.37
CA ASP A 89 -10.23 9.08 15.67
C ASP A 89 -8.87 9.21 16.39
N THR A 90 -8.46 8.14 17.06
CA THR A 90 -7.13 8.04 17.68
C THR A 90 -6.49 6.70 17.35
N SER A 91 -5.26 6.47 17.83
CA SER A 91 -4.55 5.20 17.63
C SER A 91 -4.11 4.64 18.96
N ILE A 92 -4.05 3.31 19.06
CA ILE A 92 -3.63 2.66 20.30
C ILE A 92 -2.21 3.08 20.72
N ASN A 93 -1.32 3.36 19.76
CA ASN A 93 0.03 3.85 20.04
C ASN A 93 0.04 5.22 20.73
N LYS A 94 -0.90 6.09 20.40
CA LYS A 94 -1.05 7.41 21.05
C LYS A 94 -1.70 7.25 22.42
N VAL A 95 -2.74 6.42 22.51
CA VAL A 95 -3.50 6.15 23.73
C VAL A 95 -2.60 5.51 24.79
N SER A 96 -1.86 4.46 24.44
CA SER A 96 -1.06 3.70 25.41
C SER A 96 0.08 4.51 26.05
N ARG A 97 0.55 5.58 25.39
CA ARG A 97 1.62 6.46 25.89
C ARG A 97 1.12 7.73 26.58
N ASN A 98 -0.20 7.92 26.66
CA ASN A 98 -0.79 9.11 27.25
C ASN A 98 -1.80 8.69 28.32
N LYS A 99 -1.38 8.76 29.60
CA LYS A 99 -2.18 8.34 30.76
C LYS A 99 -3.58 8.97 30.78
N LYS A 100 -3.68 10.27 30.51
CA LYS A 100 -4.96 10.99 30.46
C LYS A 100 -5.87 10.42 29.35
N LEU A 101 -5.33 10.29 28.14
CA LEU A 101 -6.09 9.76 27.00
C LEU A 101 -6.48 8.29 27.18
N LEU A 102 -5.62 7.48 27.78
CA LEU A 102 -5.92 6.08 28.11
C LEU A 102 -7.12 5.98 29.06
N ARG A 103 -7.14 6.82 30.10
CA ARG A 103 -8.24 6.86 31.06
C ARG A 103 -9.55 7.29 30.41
N GLU A 104 -9.55 8.42 29.72
CA GLU A 104 -10.73 8.95 29.01
C GLU A 104 -11.30 7.94 28.01
N LEU A 105 -10.44 7.30 27.20
CA LEU A 105 -10.88 6.32 26.23
C LEU A 105 -11.38 5.02 26.89
N THR A 106 -10.75 4.60 27.98
CA THR A 106 -11.17 3.39 28.72
C THR A 106 -12.54 3.59 29.35
N GLU A 107 -12.76 4.72 30.04
CA GLU A 107 -14.07 5.05 30.62
C GLU A 107 -15.16 5.08 29.53
N LEU A 108 -14.87 5.72 28.40
CA LEU A 108 -15.79 5.75 27.26
C LEU A 108 -16.05 4.34 26.68
N TYR A 109 -15.02 3.51 26.55
CA TYR A 109 -15.16 2.13 26.09
C TYR A 109 -16.07 1.33 27.02
N LEU A 110 -15.82 1.41 28.33
CA LEU A 110 -16.61 0.73 29.36
C LEU A 110 -18.06 1.20 29.42
N GLN A 111 -18.33 2.46 29.09
CA GLN A 111 -19.68 3.01 28.98
C GLN A 111 -20.42 2.52 27.72
N LYS A 112 -19.69 2.33 26.61
CA LYS A 112 -20.28 2.07 25.29
C LYS A 112 -20.22 0.62 24.84
N ARG A 113 -19.52 -0.25 25.57
CA ARG A 113 -19.28 -1.64 25.20
C ARG A 113 -19.43 -2.57 26.38
N GLU A 114 -20.00 -3.73 26.11
CA GLU A 114 -19.90 -4.88 26.99
C GLU A 114 -18.58 -5.60 26.71
N ILE A 115 -17.89 -6.01 27.78
CA ILE A 115 -16.66 -6.79 27.63
C ILE A 115 -17.05 -8.26 27.70
N ILE A 116 -16.80 -8.97 26.61
CA ILE A 116 -16.95 -10.42 26.55
C ILE A 116 -15.59 -11.04 26.91
N GLU A 117 -15.55 -11.93 27.89
CA GLU A 117 -14.32 -12.55 28.40
C GLU A 117 -13.63 -13.46 27.39
N ILE A 118 -14.39 -14.15 26.54
CA ILE A 118 -13.82 -15.04 25.52
C ILE A 118 -13.04 -14.25 24.47
N VAL A 119 -11.98 -14.88 23.95
CA VAL A 119 -11.16 -14.35 22.86
C VAL A 119 -11.07 -15.41 21.75
N PRO A 120 -12.09 -15.52 20.88
CA PRO A 120 -12.08 -16.46 19.76
C PRO A 120 -10.94 -16.14 18.79
N ALA A 121 -10.22 -17.15 18.33
CA ALA A 121 -9.08 -16.99 17.43
C ALA A 121 -9.49 -16.32 16.11
N GLU A 122 -10.69 -16.64 15.63
CA GLU A 122 -11.28 -16.14 14.39
C GLU A 122 -11.56 -14.64 14.47
N TRP A 123 -11.91 -14.11 15.65
CA TRP A 123 -12.13 -12.67 15.83
C TRP A 123 -10.82 -11.90 15.73
N VAL A 124 -9.77 -12.44 16.36
CA VAL A 124 -8.42 -11.86 16.30
C VAL A 124 -7.89 -11.91 14.87
N GLN A 125 -8.04 -13.06 14.19
CA GLN A 125 -7.64 -13.22 12.79
C GLN A 125 -8.39 -12.24 11.87
N ALA A 126 -9.70 -12.06 12.05
CA ALA A 126 -10.48 -11.11 11.24
C ALA A 126 -9.96 -9.66 11.39
N ILE A 127 -9.52 -9.25 12.59
CA ILE A 127 -8.90 -7.94 12.82
C ILE A 127 -7.54 -7.84 12.11
N ILE A 128 -6.72 -8.91 12.15
CA ILE A 128 -5.45 -8.98 11.42
C ILE A 128 -5.68 -8.87 9.90
N ASP A 129 -6.65 -9.62 9.36
CA ASP A 129 -6.99 -9.65 7.92
C ASP A 129 -7.49 -8.29 7.43
N LYS A 130 -8.27 -7.58 8.25
CA LYS A 130 -8.68 -6.20 7.97
C LYS A 130 -7.46 -5.27 7.78
N GLY A 131 -6.40 -5.49 8.57
CA GLY A 131 -5.12 -4.80 8.45
C GLY A 131 -4.30 -5.16 7.21
N ALA A 132 -4.57 -6.30 6.56
CA ALA A 132 -3.80 -6.80 5.43
C ALA A 132 -3.79 -5.87 4.20
N SER A 133 -4.81 -5.02 4.06
CA SER A 133 -4.86 -3.99 3.02
C SER A 133 -3.60 -3.11 2.98
N ARG A 134 -3.01 -2.79 4.14
CA ARG A 134 -1.78 -1.98 4.25
C ARG A 134 -0.55 -2.72 3.74
N ARG A 135 -0.53 -4.06 3.82
CA ARG A 135 0.57 -4.90 3.35
C ARG A 135 0.63 -5.02 1.81
N LYS A 136 -0.49 -4.76 1.12
CA LYS A 136 -0.62 -4.92 -0.35
C LYS A 136 0.23 -3.94 -1.17
N GLY A 137 0.69 -2.84 -0.58
CA GLY A 137 1.58 -1.89 -1.28
C GLY A 137 2.87 -2.56 -1.74
N LYS A 138 3.64 -3.11 -0.79
CA LYS A 138 4.90 -3.81 -1.08
C LYS A 138 4.69 -5.06 -1.95
N SER A 139 3.56 -5.75 -1.80
CA SER A 139 3.22 -6.89 -2.66
C SER A 139 3.18 -6.57 -4.16
N GLY A 140 2.80 -5.34 -4.53
CA GLY A 140 2.82 -4.91 -5.94
C GLY A 140 4.24 -4.83 -6.49
N GLU A 141 5.16 -4.24 -5.73
CA GLU A 141 6.59 -4.21 -6.07
C GLU A 141 7.16 -5.63 -6.16
N ASP A 142 6.89 -6.47 -5.17
CA ASP A 142 7.38 -7.86 -5.11
C ASP A 142 6.90 -8.70 -6.30
N LYS A 143 5.64 -8.47 -6.74
CA LYS A 143 5.08 -9.12 -7.95
C LYS A 143 5.87 -8.74 -9.20
N LEU A 144 6.13 -7.45 -9.40
CA LEU A 144 6.88 -6.96 -10.57
C LEU A 144 8.32 -7.47 -10.56
N SER A 145 8.98 -7.41 -9.41
CA SER A 145 10.34 -7.94 -9.23
C SER A 145 10.40 -9.44 -9.54
N LYS A 146 9.40 -10.22 -9.11
CA LYS A 146 9.31 -11.65 -9.44
C LYS A 146 9.14 -11.89 -10.94
N ILE A 147 8.30 -11.11 -11.63
CA ILE A 147 8.14 -11.20 -13.10
C ILE A 147 9.47 -10.89 -13.80
N LEU A 148 10.18 -9.84 -13.38
CA LEU A 148 11.48 -9.47 -13.95
C LEU A 148 12.53 -10.58 -13.76
N LEU A 149 12.63 -11.14 -12.55
CA LEU A 149 13.53 -12.26 -12.26
C LEU A 149 13.23 -13.48 -13.12
N GLN A 150 11.94 -13.81 -13.30
CA GLN A 150 11.51 -14.92 -14.17
C GLN A 150 11.87 -14.69 -15.64
N ASN A 151 11.99 -13.43 -16.07
CA ASN A 151 12.38 -13.04 -17.43
C ASN A 151 13.88 -12.70 -17.56
N GLY A 152 14.71 -13.20 -16.64
CA GLY A 152 16.18 -13.15 -16.75
C GLY A 152 16.80 -11.81 -16.39
N PHE A 153 16.09 -10.93 -15.68
CA PHE A 153 16.68 -9.73 -15.09
C PHE A 153 17.35 -10.07 -13.77
N SER A 154 18.44 -9.39 -13.44
CA SER A 154 19.05 -9.43 -12.11
C SER A 154 18.57 -8.25 -11.25
N GLY A 155 18.34 -8.48 -9.95
CA GLY A 155 18.16 -7.41 -8.99
C GLY A 155 19.50 -6.82 -8.56
N THR A 156 19.58 -5.50 -8.40
CA THR A 156 20.79 -4.81 -7.90
C THR A 156 20.47 -3.78 -6.82
N LYS A 157 21.49 -3.46 -6.03
CA LYS A 157 21.45 -2.44 -4.97
C LYS A 157 22.37 -1.25 -5.25
N THR A 158 23.23 -1.32 -6.27
CA THR A 158 24.17 -0.24 -6.60
C THR A 158 23.96 0.28 -8.01
N ILE A 159 24.24 1.56 -8.22
CA ILE A 159 24.20 2.17 -9.55
C ILE A 159 25.28 1.58 -10.45
N LYS A 160 26.45 1.26 -9.89
CA LYS A 160 27.57 0.69 -10.64
C LYS A 160 27.14 -0.60 -11.34
N ASP A 161 26.63 -1.55 -10.56
CA ASP A 161 26.17 -2.84 -11.09
C ASP A 161 24.99 -2.65 -12.05
N PHE A 162 24.13 -1.65 -11.78
CA PHE A 162 23.01 -1.32 -12.66
C PHE A 162 23.45 -0.81 -14.04
N ILE A 163 24.50 0.02 -14.08
CA ILE A 163 25.06 0.55 -15.31
C ILE A 163 25.78 -0.55 -16.09
N GLU A 164 26.46 -1.48 -15.42
CA GLU A 164 27.22 -2.55 -16.05
C GLU A 164 26.32 -3.67 -16.64
N ALA A 165 25.21 -4.00 -15.98
CA ALA A 165 24.32 -5.10 -16.41
C ALA A 165 23.44 -4.73 -17.62
N ASN A 166 23.18 -5.67 -18.54
CA ASN A 166 22.30 -5.42 -19.70
C ASN A 166 20.80 -5.45 -19.37
N LYS A 167 20.39 -6.41 -18.52
CA LYS A 167 19.03 -6.58 -18.00
C LYS A 167 19.05 -6.60 -16.47
N THR A 168 18.58 -5.53 -15.83
CA THR A 168 18.59 -5.42 -14.37
C THR A 168 17.47 -4.53 -13.84
N PHE A 169 17.21 -4.58 -12.54
CA PHE A 169 16.29 -3.66 -11.88
C PHE A 169 16.72 -3.37 -10.44
N ALA A 170 16.23 -2.27 -9.89
CA ALA A 170 16.40 -1.91 -8.49
C ALA A 170 15.15 -1.23 -7.93
N ASP A 171 14.90 -1.42 -6.63
CA ASP A 171 13.89 -0.68 -5.87
C ASP A 171 14.41 0.75 -5.63
N PHE A 172 13.54 1.75 -5.76
CA PHE A 172 13.87 3.10 -5.33
C PHE A 172 14.01 3.15 -3.80
N THR A 173 15.11 3.73 -3.32
CA THR A 173 15.37 3.92 -1.89
C THR A 173 14.80 5.24 -1.40
N GLY A 174 14.25 5.26 -0.18
CA GLY A 174 13.84 6.51 0.47
C GLY A 174 15.05 7.33 0.94
N GLY A 175 14.81 8.58 1.33
CA GLY A 175 15.83 9.48 1.89
C GLY A 175 16.70 10.17 0.82
N GLU A 176 17.74 10.86 1.28
CA GLU A 176 18.70 11.57 0.40
C GLU A 176 19.96 10.74 0.14
N SER A 177 20.34 9.87 1.08
CA SER A 177 21.50 8.99 1.01
C SER A 177 21.11 7.59 0.54
N GLY A 178 21.47 7.28 -0.71
CA GLY A 178 21.25 5.97 -1.31
C GLY A 178 21.45 6.01 -2.82
N ASP A 179 21.94 4.93 -3.38
CA ASP A 179 22.21 4.80 -4.82
C ASP A 179 20.94 5.07 -5.65
N PHE A 180 19.81 4.48 -5.26
CA PHE A 180 18.52 4.71 -5.94
C PHE A 180 17.62 5.72 -5.21
N SER A 181 18.22 6.66 -4.46
CA SER A 181 17.49 7.80 -3.91
C SER A 181 17.14 8.80 -5.01
N PRO A 182 16.18 9.71 -4.81
CA PRO A 182 15.93 10.79 -5.79
C PRO A 182 17.17 11.60 -6.15
N VAL A 183 18.10 11.79 -5.19
CA VAL A 183 19.38 12.47 -5.42
C VAL A 183 20.33 11.59 -6.23
N GLY A 184 20.46 10.31 -5.87
CA GLY A 184 21.29 9.33 -6.59
C GLY A 184 20.86 9.17 -8.04
N VAL A 185 19.55 9.04 -8.28
CA VAL A 185 18.96 8.95 -9.62
C VAL A 185 19.19 10.23 -10.43
N TYR A 186 19.02 11.41 -9.84
CA TYR A 186 19.31 12.66 -10.53
C TYR A 186 20.79 12.77 -10.91
N LYS A 187 21.71 12.44 -9.99
CA LYS A 187 23.15 12.53 -10.22
C LYS A 187 23.62 11.63 -11.36
N ASN A 188 23.06 10.43 -11.50
CA ASN A 188 23.56 9.42 -12.43
C ASN A 188 22.76 9.36 -13.74
N PHE A 189 21.46 9.63 -13.67
CA PHE A 189 20.56 9.55 -14.84
C PHE A 189 20.08 10.93 -15.31
N GLY A 190 20.28 12.01 -14.55
CA GLY A 190 19.84 13.36 -14.92
C GLY A 190 18.33 13.56 -14.82
N VAL A 191 17.61 12.61 -14.22
CA VAL A 191 16.14 12.63 -14.14
C VAL A 191 15.70 13.10 -12.76
N LYS A 192 14.88 14.16 -12.71
CA LYS A 192 14.37 14.73 -11.47
C LYS A 192 12.88 14.49 -11.29
N PHE A 193 12.54 13.47 -10.52
CA PHE A 193 11.19 13.27 -10.00
C PHE A 193 10.94 14.17 -8.78
N GLY A 194 9.68 14.45 -8.42
CA GLY A 194 9.38 15.00 -7.09
C GLY A 194 9.21 16.51 -6.94
N LYS A 195 9.53 17.37 -7.94
CA LYS A 195 9.49 18.86 -7.81
C LYS A 195 8.13 19.42 -7.34
N LYS A 196 7.03 18.70 -7.58
CA LYS A 196 5.65 19.08 -7.19
C LYS A 196 4.99 18.09 -6.22
N THR A 197 5.70 17.05 -5.77
CA THR A 197 5.11 15.90 -5.06
C THR A 197 5.83 15.56 -3.75
N GLN A 198 6.43 16.56 -3.08
CA GLN A 198 7.08 16.41 -1.76
C GLN A 198 8.12 15.28 -1.69
N GLY A 199 8.92 15.09 -2.74
CA GLY A 199 9.99 14.09 -2.72
C GLY A 199 9.51 12.63 -2.80
N LYS A 200 8.28 12.38 -3.25
CA LYS A 200 7.81 11.02 -3.54
C LYS A 200 8.77 10.30 -4.49
N LYS A 201 9.20 9.11 -4.05
CA LYS A 201 9.95 8.15 -4.85
C LYS A 201 8.99 7.37 -5.76
N LEU A 202 9.53 6.87 -6.86
CA LEU A 202 8.86 5.85 -7.66
C LEU A 202 9.06 4.48 -7.01
N ASP A 203 8.56 3.42 -7.64
CA ASP A 203 8.67 2.06 -7.11
C ASP A 203 9.94 1.34 -7.63
N LEU A 204 10.12 1.28 -8.96
CA LEU A 204 11.24 0.56 -9.59
C LEU A 204 11.97 1.39 -10.64
N ILE A 205 13.26 1.10 -10.81
CA ILE A 205 14.05 1.46 -11.99
C ILE A 205 14.51 0.17 -12.67
N ILE A 206 14.32 0.07 -14.00
CA ILE A 206 14.60 -1.13 -14.79
C ILE A 206 15.51 -0.74 -15.96
N LYS A 207 16.53 -1.54 -16.25
CA LYS A 207 17.37 -1.42 -17.45
C LYS A 207 17.18 -2.64 -18.35
N LYS A 208 16.95 -2.40 -19.64
CA LYS A 208 16.85 -3.44 -20.67
C LYS A 208 17.48 -2.90 -21.95
N ASP A 209 18.53 -3.56 -22.45
CA ASP A 209 19.13 -3.28 -23.77
C ASP A 209 19.49 -1.79 -23.96
N GLY A 210 20.13 -1.20 -22.94
CA GLY A 210 20.56 0.21 -22.92
C GLY A 210 19.44 1.24 -22.66
N GLN A 211 18.19 0.79 -22.55
CA GLN A 211 17.03 1.61 -22.18
C GLN A 211 16.81 1.58 -20.67
N ILE A 212 16.38 2.70 -20.09
CA ILE A 212 16.09 2.86 -18.67
C ILE A 212 14.62 3.22 -18.48
N TYR A 213 13.93 2.51 -17.59
CA TYR A 213 12.51 2.66 -17.33
C TYR A 213 12.30 3.02 -15.86
N PHE A 214 11.58 4.09 -15.62
CA PHE A 214 11.19 4.57 -14.29
C PHE A 214 9.72 4.25 -14.05
N LEU A 215 9.45 3.37 -13.08
CA LEU A 215 8.14 2.73 -12.93
C LEU A 215 7.45 3.13 -11.62
N GLU A 216 6.18 3.50 -11.74
CA GLU A 216 5.23 3.56 -10.63
C GLU A 216 4.15 2.48 -10.80
N ALA A 217 3.89 1.74 -9.73
CA ALA A 217 2.94 0.65 -9.64
C ALA A 217 1.80 0.99 -8.69
N LYS A 218 0.56 0.78 -9.14
CA LYS A 218 -0.63 0.84 -8.29
C LYS A 218 -1.46 -0.42 -8.44
N HIS A 219 -2.00 -0.92 -7.34
CA HIS A 219 -3.00 -1.99 -7.34
C HIS A 219 -4.33 -1.46 -6.82
N LEU A 220 -5.37 -1.49 -7.66
CA LEU A 220 -6.67 -0.90 -7.37
C LEU A 220 -7.82 -1.91 -7.58
N LYS A 221 -8.63 -2.10 -6.54
CA LYS A 221 -9.80 -3.01 -6.57
C LYS A 221 -11.14 -2.31 -6.80
N VAL A 222 -11.29 -1.07 -6.35
CA VAL A 222 -12.53 -0.30 -6.51
C VAL A 222 -12.18 1.12 -6.95
N GLY A 223 -13.20 1.95 -7.22
CA GLY A 223 -13.03 3.40 -7.35
C GLY A 223 -13.35 4.11 -6.04
N GLY A 224 -12.82 5.33 -5.85
CA GLY A 224 -13.02 6.15 -4.66
C GLY A 224 -12.05 7.33 -4.61
N GLY A 225 -12.30 8.33 -3.75
CA GLY A 225 -11.57 9.61 -3.78
C GLY A 225 -10.05 9.50 -3.55
N VAL A 226 -9.60 8.58 -2.69
CA VAL A 226 -8.16 8.33 -2.47
C VAL A 226 -7.52 7.63 -3.68
N GLN A 227 -8.25 6.70 -4.30
CA GLN A 227 -7.79 5.93 -5.45
C GLN A 227 -7.74 6.80 -6.72
N ASP A 228 -8.65 7.77 -6.85
CA ASP A 228 -8.63 8.73 -7.95
C ASP A 228 -7.32 9.53 -7.99
N LYS A 229 -6.80 9.91 -6.81
CA LYS A 229 -5.50 10.60 -6.71
C LYS A 229 -4.36 9.70 -7.19
N GLN A 230 -4.43 8.39 -6.92
CA GLN A 230 -3.42 7.42 -7.36
C GLN A 230 -3.46 7.21 -8.88
N ILE A 231 -4.64 7.21 -9.50
CA ILE A 231 -4.76 7.17 -10.97
C ILE A 231 -4.19 8.44 -11.61
N ILE A 232 -4.53 9.61 -11.07
CA ILE A 232 -4.00 10.89 -11.57
C ILE A 232 -2.47 10.91 -11.44
N GLU A 233 -1.91 10.34 -10.38
CA GLU A 233 -0.47 10.23 -10.17
C GLU A 233 0.22 9.44 -11.30
N ILE A 234 -0.27 8.25 -11.64
CA ILE A 234 0.32 7.45 -12.73
C ILE A 234 0.04 8.07 -14.12
N ILE A 235 -1.11 8.71 -14.35
CA ILE A 235 -1.35 9.45 -15.60
C ILE A 235 -0.38 10.64 -15.73
N ASN A 236 -0.09 11.34 -14.63
CA ASN A 236 0.87 12.44 -14.65
C ASN A 236 2.29 11.93 -14.93
N LEU A 237 2.64 10.73 -14.47
CA LEU A 237 3.92 10.11 -14.78
C LEU A 237 4.06 9.82 -16.29
N LEU A 238 3.00 9.42 -16.99
CA LEU A 238 3.03 9.28 -18.45
C LEU A 238 3.31 10.58 -19.19
N ASN A 239 2.96 11.74 -18.61
CA ASN A 239 3.26 13.05 -19.18
C ASN A 239 4.65 13.56 -18.83
N PHE A 240 5.40 12.84 -17.98
CA PHE A 240 6.71 13.27 -17.55
C PHE A 240 7.73 13.06 -18.66
N LYS A 241 8.48 14.13 -18.97
CA LYS A 241 9.57 14.11 -19.93
C LYS A 241 10.89 13.94 -19.17
N THR A 242 11.58 12.84 -19.42
CA THR A 242 12.88 12.50 -18.82
C THR A 242 14.02 13.36 -19.37
N GLY A 243 13.85 13.93 -20.57
CA GLY A 243 14.86 14.73 -21.26
C GLY A 243 15.93 13.92 -21.99
N LYS A 244 15.83 12.59 -21.98
CA LYS A 244 16.74 11.67 -22.68
C LYS A 244 15.95 10.61 -23.43
N GLU A 245 16.33 10.32 -24.68
CA GLU A 245 15.60 9.40 -25.55
C GLU A 245 15.59 7.96 -25.03
N ASN A 246 16.64 7.53 -24.33
CA ASN A 246 16.73 6.19 -23.75
C ASN A 246 16.17 6.08 -22.33
N HIS A 247 15.46 7.11 -21.85
CA HIS A 247 14.87 7.16 -20.51
C HIS A 247 13.35 7.30 -20.64
N HIS A 248 12.64 6.31 -20.11
CA HIS A 248 11.21 6.11 -20.29
C HIS A 248 10.49 6.08 -18.95
N THR A 249 9.21 6.47 -18.91
CA THR A 249 8.37 6.22 -17.74
C THR A 249 7.40 5.08 -17.98
N VAL A 250 7.11 4.33 -16.93
CA VAL A 250 6.16 3.22 -16.94
C VAL A 250 5.12 3.44 -15.85
N SER A 251 3.86 3.51 -16.26
CA SER A 251 2.72 3.56 -15.37
C SER A 251 2.08 2.18 -15.33
N PHE A 252 2.23 1.49 -14.21
CA PHE A 252 1.70 0.15 -14.01
C PHE A 252 0.42 0.19 -13.17
N LEU A 253 -0.66 -0.40 -13.70
CA LEU A 253 -1.94 -0.50 -13.01
C LEU A 253 -2.43 -1.96 -12.98
N ASP A 254 -2.39 -2.50 -11.77
CA ASP A 254 -2.91 -3.82 -11.39
C ASP A 254 -4.33 -3.72 -10.81
N GLY A 255 -5.04 -4.83 -10.84
CA GLY A 255 -6.32 -5.03 -10.21
C GLY A 255 -7.50 -4.75 -11.14
N ILE A 256 -8.69 -5.11 -10.68
CA ILE A 256 -9.91 -5.03 -11.48
C ILE A 256 -10.28 -3.59 -11.90
N TYR A 257 -9.72 -2.56 -11.26
CA TYR A 257 -9.87 -1.19 -11.76
C TYR A 257 -9.16 -0.97 -13.11
N SER A 258 -8.04 -1.66 -13.36
CA SER A 258 -7.37 -1.66 -14.67
C SER A 258 -8.32 -2.12 -15.76
N ASN A 259 -9.03 -3.22 -15.52
CA ASN A 259 -10.08 -3.72 -16.42
C ASN A 259 -11.14 -2.66 -16.64
N ALA A 260 -11.58 -2.02 -15.55
CA ALA A 260 -12.60 -1.00 -15.61
C ALA A 260 -12.21 0.22 -16.46
N LEU A 261 -10.95 0.63 -16.41
CA LEU A 261 -10.39 1.74 -17.17
C LEU A 261 -10.16 1.37 -18.64
N LEU A 262 -9.72 0.14 -18.92
CA LEU A 262 -9.43 -0.34 -20.27
C LEU A 262 -10.68 -0.84 -21.03
N SER A 263 -11.76 -1.20 -20.31
CA SER A 263 -12.99 -1.76 -20.87
C SER A 263 -14.01 -0.72 -21.36
N ILE A 264 -13.62 0.53 -21.62
CA ILE A 264 -14.56 1.58 -22.07
C ILE A 264 -15.04 1.23 -23.49
N GLY A 265 -16.17 0.54 -23.51
CA GLY A 265 -16.74 -0.18 -24.64
C GLY A 265 -17.78 -1.22 -24.19
N VAL A 266 -17.73 -1.67 -22.93
CA VAL A 266 -18.67 -2.66 -22.35
C VAL A 266 -19.50 -2.01 -21.25
N GLY A 267 -20.83 -2.15 -21.33
CA GLY A 267 -21.82 -1.34 -20.62
C GLY A 267 -21.95 -1.51 -19.09
N SER A 268 -22.94 -0.76 -18.56
CA SER A 268 -23.45 -0.69 -17.18
C SER A 268 -22.51 -0.14 -16.09
N ARG A 269 -22.40 1.19 -16.03
CA ARG A 269 -22.01 1.94 -14.81
C ARG A 269 -22.87 3.19 -14.68
N SER A 270 -23.02 3.70 -13.46
CA SER A 270 -23.71 4.98 -13.24
C SER A 270 -23.09 6.09 -14.11
N ARG A 271 -23.93 7.00 -14.64
CA ARG A 271 -23.53 8.04 -15.61
C ARG A 271 -22.32 8.88 -15.12
N LYS A 272 -22.25 9.17 -13.82
CA LYS A 272 -21.15 9.92 -13.19
C LYS A 272 -19.82 9.15 -13.15
N LEU A 273 -19.85 7.86 -12.80
CA LEU A 273 -18.66 7.00 -12.78
C LEU A 273 -18.16 6.73 -14.21
N LYS A 274 -19.08 6.56 -15.15
CA LYS A 274 -18.79 6.40 -16.58
C LYS A 274 -18.01 7.61 -17.12
N ASN A 275 -18.46 8.83 -16.83
CA ASN A 275 -17.78 10.06 -17.27
C ASN A 275 -16.36 10.21 -16.68
N LYS A 276 -16.15 9.82 -15.41
CA LYS A 276 -14.82 9.92 -14.77
C LYS A 276 -13.82 8.95 -15.39
N ILE A 277 -14.17 7.67 -15.47
CA ILE A 277 -13.28 6.65 -16.01
C ILE A 277 -13.00 6.93 -17.50
N GLN A 278 -14.00 7.42 -18.24
CA GLN A 278 -13.83 7.89 -19.61
C GLN A 278 -12.83 9.04 -19.73
N LYS A 279 -12.88 10.02 -18.83
CA LYS A 279 -11.89 11.10 -18.80
C LYS A 279 -10.48 10.55 -18.55
N GLN A 280 -10.31 9.66 -17.56
CA GLN A 280 -9.02 9.05 -17.26
C GLN A 280 -8.45 8.27 -18.45
N TYR A 281 -9.29 7.49 -19.14
CA TYR A 281 -8.87 6.78 -20.35
C TYR A 281 -8.43 7.74 -21.46
N VAL A 282 -9.21 8.80 -21.72
CA VAL A 282 -8.84 9.82 -22.71
C VAL A 282 -7.52 10.48 -22.35
N ASP A 283 -7.31 10.78 -21.06
CA ASP A 283 -6.07 11.37 -20.56
C ASP A 283 -4.89 10.40 -20.77
N VAL A 284 -5.04 9.10 -20.48
CA VAL A 284 -4.02 8.07 -20.77
C VAL A 284 -3.67 8.03 -22.26
N ILE A 285 -4.66 7.93 -23.15
CA ILE A 285 -4.43 7.88 -24.60
C ILE A 285 -3.72 9.14 -25.08
N LYS A 286 -4.15 10.31 -24.62
CA LYS A 286 -3.52 11.59 -24.96
C LYS A 286 -2.06 11.63 -24.50
N SER A 287 -1.77 11.16 -23.29
CA SER A 287 -0.42 11.09 -22.75
C SER A 287 0.49 10.16 -23.53
N LEU A 288 0.00 8.96 -23.90
CA LEU A 288 0.74 7.99 -24.71
C LEU A 288 1.06 8.53 -26.11
N LYS A 289 0.09 9.21 -26.75
CA LYS A 289 0.30 9.86 -28.06
C LYS A 289 1.33 10.98 -28.01
N ASN A 290 1.32 11.76 -26.93
CA ASN A 290 2.23 12.90 -26.76
C ASN A 290 3.65 12.48 -26.32
N ASN A 291 3.81 11.27 -25.76
CA ASN A 291 5.08 10.77 -25.22
C ASN A 291 5.27 9.30 -25.64
N PRO A 292 5.74 9.04 -26.89
CA PRO A 292 5.82 7.68 -27.44
C PRO A 292 6.81 6.75 -26.70
N GLY A 293 7.74 7.31 -25.94
CA GLY A 293 8.66 6.56 -25.07
C GLY A 293 8.05 6.16 -23.71
N ASN A 294 6.86 6.62 -23.35
CA ASN A 294 6.24 6.29 -22.07
C ASN A 294 5.16 5.22 -22.23
N PHE A 295 5.04 4.34 -21.23
CA PHE A 295 4.24 3.11 -21.34
C PHE A 295 3.22 2.99 -20.22
N TRP A 296 2.01 2.55 -20.58
CA TRP A 296 0.99 2.13 -19.62
C TRP A 296 0.84 0.61 -19.70
N LEU A 297 1.02 -0.07 -18.56
CA LEU A 297 1.07 -1.52 -18.50
C LEU A 297 0.11 -2.05 -17.42
N ASN A 298 -0.54 -3.17 -17.72
CA ASN A 298 -1.07 -4.09 -16.71
C ASN A 298 -0.15 -5.30 -16.58
N THR A 299 -0.50 -6.32 -15.81
CA THR A 299 0.34 -7.52 -15.58
C THR A 299 0.77 -8.17 -16.87
N ALA A 300 -0.17 -8.45 -17.78
CA ALA A 300 0.14 -9.09 -19.05
C ALA A 300 1.04 -8.19 -19.93
N GLY A 301 0.76 -6.89 -19.99
CA GLY A 301 1.59 -5.94 -20.70
C GLY A 301 3.01 -5.85 -20.14
N PHE A 302 3.15 -5.87 -18.81
CA PHE A 302 4.43 -5.85 -18.13
C PHE A 302 5.24 -7.11 -18.44
N GLU A 303 4.62 -8.30 -18.31
CA GLU A 303 5.22 -9.56 -18.73
C GLU A 303 5.70 -9.46 -20.18
N LYS A 304 4.80 -9.14 -21.13
CA LYS A 304 5.14 -9.09 -22.55
C LYS A 304 6.23 -8.08 -22.89
N PHE A 305 6.23 -6.92 -22.24
CA PHE A 305 7.20 -5.86 -22.51
C PHE A 305 8.60 -6.18 -21.97
N PHE A 306 8.66 -6.87 -20.83
CA PHE A 306 9.90 -7.27 -20.17
C PHE A 306 10.24 -8.76 -20.31
N LEU A 307 9.70 -9.47 -21.31
CA LEU A 307 10.27 -10.72 -21.83
C LEU A 307 11.68 -10.46 -22.41
#